data_AF-A0A0M4HF61-F1
#
_entry.id   AF-A0A0M4HF61-F1
#
_cell.length_a   1.000
_cell.length_b   1.000
_cell.length_c   1.000
_cell.angle_alpha   90.00
_cell.angle_beta   90.00
_cell.angle_gamma   90.00
#
_symmetry.space_group_name_H-M   'P 1'
#
loop_
_entity.id
_entity.type
_entity.pdbx_description
1 polymer ?
#
loop_
_entity_poly.entity_id
_entity_poly.type
_entity_poly.pdbx_seq_one_letter_code
_entity_poly.pdbx_strand_id
1 'polypeptide(L)'
;MKDDIIFDPVEGVSVAIVPDEAAATEEGKQGWQVYLLNHNDFPLRNVIVSSNGYGVQPNGESVRTSTLRHVILEVEPHTAVPIEPIDPDLFHLNNQYWVSYYRGSQIFDKKFIFVPDSIVPENLTRIALLQREGVLHS
;
A
#
# COMPACT_ATOMS: atom_id res chain seq x y z
N MET A 1 35.63 -1.54 6.98
CA MET A 1 34.73 -2.56 7.55
C MET A 1 33.32 -2.11 7.23
N LYS A 2 32.59 -2.91 6.44
CA LYS A 2 31.14 -2.76 6.30
C LYS A 2 30.58 -3.57 7.45
N ASP A 3 30.05 -2.91 8.46
CA ASP A 3 29.34 -3.63 9.52
C ASP A 3 28.11 -4.29 8.88
N ASP A 4 27.96 -5.59 9.12
CA ASP A 4 26.84 -6.39 8.65
C ASP A 4 25.56 -5.83 9.30
N ILE A 5 24.79 -5.06 8.53
CA ILE A 5 23.49 -4.56 8.96
C ILE A 5 22.56 -5.78 9.03
N ILE A 6 22.21 -6.19 10.24
CA ILE A 6 21.16 -7.18 10.47
C ILE A 6 19.84 -6.51 10.06
N PHE A 7 19.31 -6.89 8.91
CA PHE A 7 17.96 -6.54 8.51
C PHE A 7 17.01 -7.50 9.21
N ASP A 8 16.36 -7.04 10.27
CA ASP A 8 15.22 -7.75 10.83
C ASP A 8 14.11 -7.82 9.76
N PRO A 9 13.45 -8.98 9.57
CA PRO A 9 12.36 -9.10 8.62
C PRO A 9 11.22 -8.13 9.00
N VAL A 10 10.67 -7.44 8.00
CA VAL A 10 9.50 -6.57 8.19
C VAL A 10 8.25 -7.45 8.32
N GLU A 11 7.91 -7.76 9.57
CA GLU A 11 6.71 -8.50 9.97
C GLU A 11 5.61 -7.54 10.46
N GLY A 12 4.34 -7.95 10.31
CA GLY A 12 3.19 -7.23 10.86
C GLY A 12 2.77 -5.95 10.15
N VAL A 13 3.35 -5.61 8.99
CA VAL A 13 2.92 -4.47 8.15
C VAL A 13 2.40 -4.97 6.81
N SER A 14 1.22 -4.49 6.41
CA SER A 14 0.59 -4.82 5.13
C SER A 14 -0.08 -3.61 4.50
N VAL A 15 -0.27 -3.65 3.18
CA VAL A 15 -1.07 -2.66 2.44
C VAL A 15 -2.33 -3.34 1.92
N ALA A 16 -3.45 -2.62 1.93
CA ALA A 16 -4.71 -3.09 1.37
C ALA A 16 -5.32 -2.09 0.39
N ILE A 17 -6.03 -2.60 -0.61
CA ILE A 17 -6.82 -1.80 -1.55
C ILE A 17 -8.27 -2.24 -1.42
N VAL A 18 -9.14 -1.30 -1.04
CA VAL A 18 -10.51 -1.58 -0.58
C VAL A 18 -11.51 -0.73 -1.38
N PRO A 19 -12.63 -1.30 -1.88
CA PRO A 19 -13.74 -0.54 -2.42
C PRO A 19 -14.26 0.51 -1.44
N ASP A 20 -14.31 1.77 -1.85
CA ASP A 20 -14.78 2.89 -1.04
C ASP A 20 -15.51 3.95 -1.88
N GLU A 21 -16.84 4.04 -1.71
CA GLU A 21 -17.65 5.04 -2.42
C GLU A 21 -17.22 6.48 -2.10
N ALA A 22 -16.71 6.75 -0.90
CA ALA A 22 -16.23 8.08 -0.53
C ALA A 22 -14.90 8.44 -1.22
N ALA A 23 -14.20 7.45 -1.78
CA ALA A 23 -12.97 7.63 -2.56
C ALA A 23 -13.24 7.71 -4.08
N ALA A 24 -14.51 7.74 -4.51
CA ALA A 24 -14.84 7.85 -5.92
C ALA A 24 -14.35 9.18 -6.48
N THR A 25 -13.51 9.12 -7.51
CA THR A 25 -12.99 10.30 -8.24
C THR A 25 -13.96 10.81 -9.30
N GLU A 26 -14.92 9.96 -9.71
CA GLU A 26 -15.93 10.27 -10.71
C GLU A 26 -17.31 9.79 -10.26
N GLU A 27 -18.34 10.58 -10.57
CA GLU A 27 -19.73 10.29 -10.20
C GLU A 27 -20.23 9.02 -10.92
N GLY A 28 -20.75 8.06 -10.15
CA GLY A 28 -21.25 6.78 -10.68
C GLY A 28 -20.19 5.69 -10.88
N LYS A 29 -18.91 5.96 -10.58
CA LYS A 29 -17.87 4.92 -10.51
C LYS A 29 -17.63 4.47 -9.06
N GLN A 30 -17.30 3.20 -8.87
CA GLN A 30 -16.86 2.67 -7.58
C GLN A 30 -15.46 3.21 -7.25
N GLY A 31 -15.35 3.97 -6.16
CA GLY A 31 -14.06 4.41 -5.65
C GLY A 31 -13.28 3.30 -4.96
N TRP A 32 -11.97 3.50 -4.82
CA TRP A 32 -11.09 2.58 -4.13
C TRP A 32 -10.08 3.35 -3.29
N GLN A 33 -9.81 2.84 -2.10
CA GLN A 33 -8.94 3.47 -1.12
C GLN A 33 -7.82 2.51 -0.73
N VAL A 34 -6.60 3.03 -0.73
CA VAL A 34 -5.40 2.32 -0.27
C VAL A 34 -5.26 2.57 1.23
N TYR A 35 -4.95 1.52 1.99
CA TYR A 35 -4.72 1.57 3.43
C TYR A 35 -3.36 0.97 3.80
N LEU A 36 -2.72 1.57 4.79
CA LEU A 36 -1.62 0.95 5.53
C LEU A 36 -2.18 0.30 6.79
N LEU A 37 -1.78 -0.94 7.06
CA LEU A 37 -2.21 -1.71 8.21
C LEU A 37 -1.00 -2.03 9.09
N ASN A 38 -1.15 -1.78 10.38
CA ASN A 38 -0.20 -2.17 11.41
C ASN A 38 -0.82 -3.26 12.29
N HIS A 39 -0.34 -4.49 12.14
CA HIS A 39 -0.73 -5.65 12.97
C HIS A 39 0.20 -5.87 14.16
N ASN A 40 1.19 -4.99 14.35
CA ASN A 40 2.14 -5.12 15.45
C ASN A 40 1.54 -4.59 16.75
N ASP A 41 2.12 -5.03 17.88
CA ASP A 41 1.85 -4.50 19.23
C ASP A 41 2.57 -3.17 19.52
N PHE A 42 3.28 -2.60 18.53
CA PHE A 42 3.99 -1.34 18.64
C PHE A 42 3.59 -0.38 17.52
N PRO A 43 3.65 0.94 17.75
CA PRO A 43 3.30 1.89 16.72
C PRO A 43 4.41 2.04 15.68
N LEU A 44 4.02 2.33 14.43
CA LEU A 44 4.94 2.74 13.37
C LEU A 44 5.13 4.26 13.45
N ARG A 45 6.36 4.75 13.55
CA ARG A 45 6.67 6.19 13.65
C ARG A 45 7.24 6.72 12.34
N ASN A 46 6.94 7.98 12.03
CA ASN A 46 7.47 8.70 10.85
C ASN A 46 7.39 7.86 9.57
N VAL A 47 6.21 7.32 9.32
CA VAL A 47 5.97 6.47 8.17
C VAL A 47 5.99 7.31 6.91
N ILE A 48 6.68 6.81 5.89
CA ILE A 48 6.71 7.37 4.56
C ILE A 48 6.21 6.30 3.60
N VAL A 49 5.19 6.62 2.81
CA VAL A 49 4.71 5.76 1.73
C VAL A 49 4.99 6.44 0.41
N SER A 50 5.84 5.83 -0.42
CA SER A 50 6.06 6.25 -1.80
C SER A 50 5.31 5.33 -2.75
N SER A 51 4.32 5.89 -3.46
CA SER A 51 3.48 5.15 -4.40
C SER A 51 3.79 5.52 -5.85
N ASN A 52 3.77 4.52 -6.74
CA ASN A 52 3.76 4.72 -8.19
C ASN A 52 3.22 3.47 -8.90
N GLY A 53 2.82 3.65 -10.16
CA GLY A 53 2.44 2.60 -11.09
C GLY A 53 3.47 2.45 -12.19
N TYR A 54 3.76 1.23 -12.62
CA TYR A 54 4.61 0.97 -13.80
C TYR A 54 4.22 -0.30 -14.55
N GLY A 55 4.54 -0.35 -15.85
CA GLY A 55 4.25 -1.50 -16.71
C GLY A 55 4.75 -1.32 -18.12
N VAL A 56 4.30 -2.22 -19.01
CA VAL A 56 4.58 -2.17 -20.44
C VAL A 56 3.25 -2.27 -21.19
N GLN A 57 3.03 -1.36 -22.13
CA GLN A 57 1.85 -1.37 -22.98
C GLN A 57 1.91 -2.49 -24.03
N PRO A 58 0.78 -2.89 -24.66
CA PRO A 58 0.77 -3.92 -25.70
C PRO A 58 1.67 -3.61 -26.91
N ASN A 59 1.93 -2.34 -27.19
CA ASN A 59 2.84 -1.87 -28.25
C ASN A 59 4.33 -1.96 -27.86
N GLY A 60 4.66 -2.38 -26.63
CA GLY A 60 6.02 -2.50 -26.10
C GLY A 60 6.54 -1.26 -25.39
N GLU A 61 5.78 -0.16 -25.31
CA GLU A 61 6.22 1.07 -24.65
C GLU A 61 6.11 0.95 -23.12
N SER A 62 7.13 1.43 -22.41
CA SER A 62 7.10 1.49 -20.95
C SER A 62 6.18 2.61 -20.47
N VAL A 63 5.31 2.31 -19.53
CA VAL A 63 4.45 3.29 -18.87
C VAL A 63 4.84 3.39 -17.40
N ARG A 64 4.85 4.61 -16.87
CA ARG A 64 5.13 4.89 -15.47
C ARG A 64 4.38 6.13 -15.03
N THR A 65 3.72 6.05 -13.87
CA THR A 65 3.04 7.20 -13.28
C THR A 65 4.02 8.05 -12.46
N SER A 66 3.60 9.27 -12.12
CA SER A 66 4.29 10.10 -11.14
C SER A 66 4.40 9.38 -9.79
N THR A 67 5.49 9.65 -9.06
CA THR A 67 5.63 9.13 -7.69
C THR A 67 4.99 10.11 -6.71
N LEU A 68 4.08 9.62 -5.88
CA LEU A 68 3.51 10.36 -4.76
C LEU A 68 4.20 9.95 -3.47
N ARG A 69 4.29 10.87 -2.50
CA ARG A 69 4.93 10.63 -1.21
C ARG A 69 4.01 11.10 -0.10
N HIS A 70 3.55 10.15 0.70
CA HIS A 70 2.71 10.36 1.86
C HIS A 70 3.55 10.26 3.12
N VAL A 71 3.31 11.16 4.07
CA VAL A 71 3.96 11.14 5.38
C VAL A 71 2.89 10.99 6.44
N ILE A 72 3.03 9.95 7.26
CA ILE A 72 2.14 9.65 8.37
C ILE A 72 3.00 9.60 9.63
N LEU A 73 2.76 10.53 10.56
CA LEU A 73 3.61 10.67 11.75
C LEU A 73 3.59 9.41 12.61
N GLU A 74 2.45 8.75 12.68
CA GLU A 74 2.21 7.65 13.58
C GLU A 74 1.08 6.74 13.07
N VAL A 75 1.29 5.44 13.12
CA VAL A 75 0.25 4.42 12.92
C VAL A 75 0.24 3.53 14.16
N GLU A 76 -0.85 3.61 14.93
CA GLU A 76 -1.00 2.91 16.20
C GLU A 76 -0.97 1.38 16.04
N PRO A 77 -0.65 0.62 17.10
CA PRO A 77 -0.78 -0.84 17.12
C PRO A 77 -2.18 -1.29 16.72
N HIS A 78 -2.29 -2.34 15.93
CA HIS A 78 -3.58 -2.94 15.52
C HIS A 78 -4.56 -1.94 14.90
N THR A 79 -4.04 -1.02 14.08
CA THR A 79 -4.87 -0.04 13.36
C THR A 79 -4.58 -0.02 11.87
N ALA A 80 -5.48 0.60 11.12
CA ALA A 80 -5.32 0.87 9.71
C ALA A 80 -5.58 2.35 9.43
N VAL A 81 -4.80 2.94 8.54
CA VAL A 81 -4.92 4.35 8.15
C VAL A 81 -5.00 4.48 6.62
N PRO A 82 -5.84 5.40 6.09
CA PRO A 82 -5.90 5.63 4.66
C PRO A 82 -4.60 6.28 4.17
N ILE A 83 -4.10 5.84 3.01
CA ILE A 83 -2.97 6.45 2.31
C ILE A 83 -3.48 7.39 1.22
N GLU A 84 -4.13 6.85 0.20
CA GLU A 84 -4.62 7.60 -0.97
C GLU A 84 -5.78 6.88 -1.67
N PRO A 85 -6.69 7.60 -2.34
CA PRO A 85 -7.58 7.00 -3.32
C PRO A 85 -6.76 6.48 -4.51
N ILE A 86 -7.22 5.41 -5.15
CA ILE A 86 -6.62 4.87 -6.37
C ILE A 86 -7.67 4.74 -7.47
N ASP A 87 -7.33 5.20 -8.67
CA ASP A 87 -8.16 5.07 -9.86
C ASP A 87 -8.10 3.62 -10.38
N PRO A 88 -9.25 2.93 -10.59
CA PRO A 88 -9.29 1.62 -11.22
C PRO A 88 -8.60 1.52 -12.58
N ASP A 89 -8.49 2.62 -13.32
CA ASP A 89 -7.74 2.67 -14.58
C ASP A 89 -6.24 2.42 -14.38
N LEU A 90 -5.73 2.41 -13.14
CA LEU A 90 -4.35 2.02 -12.84
C LEU A 90 -4.19 0.53 -12.48
N PHE A 91 -5.28 -0.23 -12.32
CA PHE A 91 -5.19 -1.63 -11.89
C PHE A 91 -4.54 -2.55 -12.93
N HIS A 92 -4.43 -2.10 -14.18
CA HIS A 92 -3.69 -2.82 -15.23
C HIS A 92 -2.16 -2.60 -15.14
N LEU A 93 -1.68 -1.80 -14.18
CA LEU A 93 -0.26 -1.57 -13.91
C LEU A 93 0.21 -2.36 -12.69
N ASN A 94 1.52 -2.47 -12.52
CA ASN A 94 2.09 -2.81 -11.22
C ASN A 94 1.99 -1.58 -10.33
N ASN A 95 1.11 -1.63 -9.34
CA ASN A 95 0.95 -0.57 -8.34
C ASN A 95 1.87 -0.87 -7.16
N GLN A 96 2.95 -0.09 -7.04
CA GLN A 96 3.98 -0.25 -6.03
C GLN A 96 3.78 0.76 -4.90
N TYR A 97 3.76 0.24 -3.67
CA TYR A 97 3.80 1.01 -2.44
C TYR A 97 5.06 0.66 -1.67
N TRP A 98 6.02 1.58 -1.61
CA TRP A 98 7.20 1.44 -0.78
C TRP A 98 6.95 2.15 0.55
N VAL A 99 6.81 1.36 1.61
CA VAL A 99 6.57 1.83 2.98
C VAL A 99 7.89 1.80 3.75
N SER A 100 8.29 2.95 4.28
CA SER A 100 9.40 3.10 5.23
C SER A 100 8.83 3.55 6.57
N TYR A 101 9.30 3.00 7.69
CA TYR A 101 8.88 3.45 9.02
C TYR A 101 9.97 3.26 10.07
N TYR A 102 9.83 3.94 11.20
CA TYR A 102 10.72 3.84 12.35
C TYR A 102 10.09 3.00 13.46
N ARG A 103 10.91 2.14 14.08
CA ARG A 103 10.65 1.52 15.38
C ARG A 103 11.80 1.90 16.32
N GLY A 104 11.57 2.88 17.17
CA GLY A 104 12.65 3.51 17.94
C GLY A 104 13.62 4.25 17.00
N SER A 105 14.91 3.91 17.06
CA SER A 105 15.95 4.49 16.18
C SER A 105 16.19 3.71 14.89
N GLN A 106 15.59 2.53 14.73
CA GLN A 106 15.79 1.67 13.57
C GLN A 106 14.74 1.98 12.50
N ILE A 107 15.19 2.03 11.25
CA ILE A 107 14.35 2.19 10.06
C ILE A 107 14.09 0.83 9.40
N PHE A 108 12.87 0.66 8.93
CA PHE A 108 12.37 -0.52 8.25
C PHE A 108 11.75 -0.12 6.92
N ASP A 109 11.92 -0.96 5.90
CA ASP A 109 11.49 -0.68 4.53
C ASP A 109 10.89 -1.94 3.90
N LYS A 110 9.71 -1.81 3.30
CA LYS A 110 9.07 -2.89 2.55
C LYS A 110 8.34 -2.36 1.32
N LYS A 111 8.43 -3.12 0.23
CA LYS A 111 7.70 -2.87 -1.02
C LYS A 111 6.54 -3.84 -1.13
N PHE A 112 5.38 -3.30 -1.42
CA PHE A 112 4.16 -4.03 -1.73
C PHE A 112 3.83 -3.74 -3.20
N ILE A 113 3.67 -4.78 -4.02
CA ILE A 113 3.41 -4.63 -5.45
C ILE A 113 2.12 -5.38 -5.78
N PHE A 114 1.07 -4.63 -6.07
CA PHE A 114 -0.16 -5.17 -6.64
C PHE A 114 0.05 -5.27 -8.15
N VAL A 115 0.25 -6.49 -8.63
CA VAL A 115 0.45 -6.78 -10.05
C VAL A 115 -0.85 -6.59 -10.84
N PRO A 116 -0.78 -6.44 -12.18
CA PRO A 116 -1.99 -6.42 -13.00
C PRO A 116 -2.92 -7.59 -12.70
N ASP A 117 -4.22 -7.34 -12.77
CA ASP A 117 -5.29 -8.32 -12.50
C ASP A 117 -5.34 -8.87 -11.06
N SER A 118 -4.56 -8.30 -10.13
CA SER A 118 -4.65 -8.68 -8.71
C SER A 118 -5.78 -7.97 -7.97
N ILE A 119 -6.15 -6.74 -8.37
CA ILE A 119 -7.17 -5.92 -7.72
C ILE A 119 -8.52 -6.18 -8.40
N VAL A 120 -9.09 -7.36 -8.12
CA VAL A 120 -10.34 -7.84 -8.73
C VAL A 120 -11.28 -8.40 -7.66
N PRO A 121 -12.61 -8.43 -7.91
CA PRO A 121 -13.60 -8.94 -6.95
C PRO A 121 -13.28 -10.34 -6.41
N GLU A 122 -12.72 -11.22 -7.25
CA GLU A 122 -12.41 -12.61 -6.91
C GLU A 122 -11.29 -12.75 -5.88
N ASN A 123 -10.43 -11.74 -5.78
CA ASN A 123 -9.31 -11.68 -4.83
C ASN A 123 -9.66 -10.92 -3.55
N LEU A 124 -10.90 -10.44 -3.42
CA LEU A 124 -11.35 -9.78 -2.20
C LEU A 124 -11.35 -10.77 -1.04
N THR A 125 -10.67 -10.38 0.03
CA THR A 125 -10.64 -11.10 1.29
C THR A 125 -11.09 -10.19 2.43
N ARG A 126 -11.53 -10.80 3.53
CA ARG A 126 -11.93 -10.07 4.72
C ARG A 126 -10.70 -9.47 5.41
N ILE A 127 -10.69 -8.16 5.57
CA ILE A 127 -9.63 -7.41 6.24
C ILE A 127 -10.11 -7.01 7.64
N ALA A 128 -9.66 -7.76 8.65
CA ALA A 128 -10.16 -7.65 10.03
C ALA A 128 -10.03 -6.23 10.61
N LEU A 129 -8.88 -5.58 10.46
CA LEU A 129 -8.63 -4.23 10.99
C LEU A 129 -9.53 -3.15 10.38
N LEU A 130 -10.03 -3.36 9.16
CA LEU A 130 -10.93 -2.42 8.47
C LEU A 130 -12.40 -2.82 8.57
N GLN A 131 -12.68 -4.06 8.98
CA GLN A 131 -14.02 -4.66 8.90
C GLN A 131 -14.65 -4.54 7.50
N ARG A 132 -13.83 -4.62 6.46
CA ARG A 132 -14.20 -4.49 5.04
C ARG A 132 -13.57 -5.61 4.21
N GLU A 133 -14.01 -5.76 2.97
CA GLU A 133 -13.37 -6.65 2.00
C GLU A 133 -12.43 -5.85 1.10
N GLY A 134 -11.29 -6.43 0.74
CA GLY A 134 -10.27 -5.77 -0.06
C GLY A 134 -9.21 -6.76 -0.54
N VAL A 135 -8.30 -6.28 -1.37
CA VAL A 135 -7.10 -7.05 -1.75
C VAL A 135 -5.98 -6.66 -0.81
N LEU A 136 -5.41 -7.65 -0.13
CA LEU A 136 -4.38 -7.47 0.90
C LEU A 136 -3.03 -7.97 0.38
N HIS A 137 -1.98 -7.18 0.61
CA HIS A 137 -0.59 -7.59 0.38
C HIS A 137 0.20 -7.43 1.68
N SER A 138 0.71 -8.54 2.19
CA SER A 138 1.52 -8.62 3.41
C SER A 138 2.98 -8.91 3.14
#